data_AF-A0A2I0SCC6-F1
#
_entry.id   AF-A0A2I0SCC6-F1
#
_cell.length_a   1.000
_cell.length_b   1.000
_cell.length_c   1.000
_cell.angle_alpha   90.00
_cell.angle_beta   90.00
_cell.angle_gamma   90.00
#
_symmetry.space_group_name_H-M   'P 1'
#
loop_
_entity.id
_entity.type
_entity.pdbx_description
1 polymer ?
#
loop_
_entity_poly.entity_id
_entity_poly.type
_entity_poly.pdbx_seq_one_letter_code
_entity_poly.pdbx_strand_id
1 'polypeptide(L)'
;MSDLTYTERAQFLATVQGMGEGDEIQEAAFQLILEIESQTPAPWAQSDPFAAERYLAARGASPAAAARNAAGFEVRFRALVALGTGRPAERFEDIADWISTHVDGGSR
;
A
#
# COMPACT_ATOMS: atom_id res chain seq x y z
N MET A 1 0.61 -15.50 18.15
CA MET A 1 -0.65 -15.11 17.50
C MET A 1 -0.70 -15.86 16.19
N SER A 2 -1.78 -16.60 15.91
CA SER A 2 -1.94 -17.23 14.60
C SER A 2 -2.30 -16.16 13.58
N ASP A 3 -1.58 -16.13 12.47
CA ASP A 3 -1.94 -15.29 11.32
C ASP A 3 -3.36 -15.64 10.87
N LEU A 4 -4.16 -14.60 10.60
CA LEU A 4 -5.51 -14.77 10.06
C LEU A 4 -5.41 -15.45 8.69
N THR A 5 -6.26 -16.45 8.45
CA THR A 5 -6.42 -17.06 7.13
C THR A 5 -6.98 -16.04 6.13
N TYR A 6 -6.72 -16.24 4.83
CA TYR A 6 -7.18 -15.33 3.77
C TYR A 6 -8.70 -15.02 3.86
N THR A 7 -9.52 -16.02 4.22
CA THR A 7 -10.96 -15.85 4.42
C THR A 7 -11.29 -14.97 5.63
N GLU A 8 -10.57 -15.14 6.74
CA GLU A 8 -10.74 -14.31 7.94
C GLU A 8 -10.33 -12.86 7.68
N ARG A 9 -9.28 -12.64 6.88
CA ARG A 9 -8.88 -11.30 6.44
C ARG A 9 -9.97 -10.63 5.59
N ALA A 10 -10.53 -11.35 4.61
CA ALA A 10 -11.61 -10.82 3.77
C ALA A 10 -12.89 -10.50 4.58
N GLN A 11 -13.24 -11.33 5.55
CA GLN A 11 -14.38 -11.09 6.46
C GLN A 11 -14.17 -9.87 7.35
N PHE A 12 -12.96 -9.69 7.89
CA PHE A 12 -12.62 -8.51 8.66
C PHE A 12 -12.75 -7.24 7.82
N LEU A 13 -12.23 -7.23 6.59
CA LEU A 13 -12.30 -6.08 5.69
C LEU A 13 -13.76 -5.69 5.37
N ALA A 14 -14.60 -6.68 5.07
CA ALA A 14 -16.03 -6.49 4.81
C ALA A 14 -16.77 -5.97 6.04
N THR A 15 -16.37 -6.41 7.24
CA THR A 15 -16.95 -5.96 8.51
C THR A 15 -16.54 -4.52 8.80
N VAL A 16 -15.25 -4.19 8.66
CA VAL A 16 -14.72 -2.85 8.90
C VAL A 16 -15.32 -1.81 7.95
N GLN A 17 -15.46 -2.13 6.66
CA GLN A 17 -16.13 -1.23 5.70
C GLN A 17 -17.58 -0.89 6.11
N GLY A 18 -18.25 -1.77 6.86
CA GLY A 18 -19.61 -1.56 7.35
C GLY A 18 -19.73 -0.87 8.71
N MET A 19 -18.63 -0.71 9.46
CA MET A 19 -18.66 -0.21 10.85
C MET A 19 -18.56 1.32 11.00
N GLY A 20 -18.29 2.06 9.91
CA GLY A 20 -18.20 3.52 9.91
C GLY A 20 -16.78 4.05 10.20
N GLU A 21 -16.67 5.32 10.57
CA GLU A 21 -15.39 6.01 10.79
C GLU A 21 -14.96 5.97 12.27
N GLY A 22 -13.70 5.59 12.50
CA GLY A 22 -13.01 5.66 13.78
C GLY A 22 -11.55 5.25 13.62
N ASP A 23 -10.63 5.98 14.25
CA ASP A 23 -9.17 5.81 14.05
C ASP A 23 -8.71 4.37 14.29
N GLU A 24 -9.29 3.69 15.29
CA GLU A 24 -8.97 2.29 15.63
C GLU A 24 -9.39 1.31 14.53
N ILE A 25 -10.53 1.56 13.88
CA ILE A 25 -11.09 0.72 12.82
C ILE A 25 -10.29 0.92 11.53
N GLN A 26 -9.92 2.16 11.21
CA GLN A 26 -9.08 2.51 10.07
C GLN A 26 -7.67 1.92 10.21
N GLU A 27 -7.07 2.04 11.39
CA GLU A 27 -5.75 1.46 11.69
C GLU A 27 -5.79 -0.06 11.55
N ALA A 28 -6.82 -0.73 12.09
CA ALA A 28 -6.91 -2.18 12.01
C ALA A 28 -7.13 -2.69 10.56
N ALA A 29 -7.92 -1.99 9.75
CA ALA A 29 -8.04 -2.28 8.31
C ALA A 29 -6.73 -2.06 7.56
N PHE A 30 -5.99 -1.00 7.88
CA PHE A 30 -4.69 -0.73 7.30
C PHE A 30 -3.67 -1.81 7.65
N GLN A 31 -3.56 -2.20 8.93
CA GLN A 31 -2.66 -3.27 9.37
C GLN A 31 -2.97 -4.61 8.70
N LEU A 32 -4.25 -4.94 8.51
CA LEU A 32 -4.63 -6.16 7.84
C LEU A 32 -4.20 -6.18 6.37
N ILE A 33 -4.42 -5.09 5.64
CA ILE A 33 -4.00 -5.03 4.24
C ILE A 33 -2.48 -5.00 4.14
N LEU A 34 -1.77 -4.32 5.04
CA LEU A 34 -0.31 -4.42 5.10
C LEU A 34 0.16 -5.86 5.23
N GLU A 35 -0.48 -6.67 6.07
CA GLU A 35 -0.18 -8.09 6.21
C GLU A 35 -0.38 -8.84 4.89
N ILE A 36 -1.51 -8.61 4.20
CA ILE A 36 -1.80 -9.21 2.88
C ILE A 36 -0.76 -8.81 1.83
N GLU A 37 -0.48 -7.51 1.71
CA GLU A 37 0.44 -6.95 0.72
C GLU A 37 1.88 -7.38 1.00
N SER A 38 2.26 -7.60 2.27
CA SER A 38 3.60 -8.10 2.64
C SER A 38 3.85 -9.54 2.20
N GLN A 39 2.79 -10.35 2.11
CA GLN A 39 2.85 -11.76 1.68
C GLN A 39 2.73 -11.91 0.16
N THR A 40 2.39 -10.82 -0.55
CA THR A 40 2.10 -10.83 -1.98
C THR A 40 3.13 -9.96 -2.72
N PRO A 41 4.04 -10.54 -3.51
CA PRO A 41 4.99 -9.76 -4.31
C PRO A 41 4.26 -8.73 -5.18
N ALA A 42 4.89 -7.57 -5.41
CA ALA A 42 4.28 -6.57 -6.28
C ALA A 42 4.09 -7.10 -7.70
N PRO A 43 3.01 -6.69 -8.39
CA PRO A 43 2.80 -7.10 -9.79
C PRO A 43 3.98 -6.73 -10.70
N TRP A 44 4.66 -5.63 -10.40
CA TRP A 44 5.86 -5.17 -11.13
C TRP A 44 7.18 -5.73 -10.58
N ALA A 45 7.18 -6.59 -9.56
CA ALA A 45 8.42 -7.06 -8.93
C ALA A 45 9.39 -7.74 -9.91
N GLN A 46 8.88 -8.37 -10.97
CA GLN A 46 9.71 -9.02 -11.99
C GLN A 46 10.11 -8.09 -13.14
N SER A 47 9.19 -7.24 -13.61
CA SER A 47 9.43 -6.35 -14.74
C SER A 47 10.19 -5.07 -14.34
N ASP A 48 10.00 -4.61 -13.11
CA ASP A 48 10.57 -3.39 -12.57
C ASP A 48 10.82 -3.47 -11.04
N PRO A 49 11.81 -4.26 -10.59
CA PRO A 49 12.09 -4.47 -9.16
C PRO A 49 12.56 -3.20 -8.42
N PHE A 50 12.93 -2.13 -9.13
CA PHE A 50 13.48 -0.90 -8.55
C PHE A 50 12.52 0.28 -8.66
N ALA A 51 11.24 0.06 -9.01
CA ALA A 51 10.26 1.13 -9.18
C ALA A 51 10.16 2.05 -7.95
N ALA A 52 9.98 1.45 -6.76
CA ALA A 52 9.90 2.17 -5.49
C ALA A 52 11.20 2.93 -5.14
N GLU A 53 12.36 2.30 -5.37
CA GLU A 53 13.65 2.95 -5.12
C GLU A 53 13.85 4.16 -6.04
N ARG A 54 13.60 4.01 -7.35
CA ARG A 54 13.71 5.11 -8.30
C ARG A 54 12.74 6.24 -7.97
N TYR A 55 11.52 5.91 -7.57
CA TYR A 55 10.52 6.90 -7.16
C TYR A 55 10.97 7.70 -5.94
N LEU A 56 11.45 7.03 -4.89
CA LEU A 56 11.96 7.70 -3.68
C LEU A 56 13.18 8.57 -3.99
N ALA A 57 14.11 8.07 -4.82
CA ALA A 57 15.28 8.82 -5.25
C ALA A 57 14.89 10.06 -6.07
N ALA A 58 13.94 9.93 -6.99
CA ALA A 58 13.41 11.05 -7.78
C ALA A 58 12.75 12.12 -6.91
N ARG A 59 12.24 11.75 -5.73
CA ARG A 59 11.67 12.65 -4.72
C ARG A 59 12.70 13.17 -3.71
N GLY A 60 13.99 12.99 -3.97
CA GLY A 60 15.08 13.58 -3.19
C GLY A 60 15.62 12.71 -2.06
N ALA A 61 15.19 11.45 -1.93
CA ALA A 61 15.85 10.52 -1.03
C ALA A 61 17.27 10.19 -1.52
N SER A 62 18.24 10.09 -0.61
CA SER A 62 19.56 9.58 -0.97
C SER A 62 19.47 8.13 -1.45
N PRO A 63 20.38 7.63 -2.30
CA PRO A 63 20.32 6.24 -2.79
C PRO A 63 20.22 5.21 -1.65
N ALA A 64 20.98 5.40 -0.57
CA ALA A 64 20.94 4.52 0.59
C ALA A 64 19.61 4.58 1.35
N ALA A 65 18.97 5.75 1.41
CA ALA A 65 17.65 5.90 2.03
C ALA A 65 16.56 5.30 1.15
N ALA A 66 16.62 5.52 -0.17
CA ALA A 66 15.69 4.97 -1.15
C ALA A 66 15.70 3.44 -1.12
N ALA A 67 16.87 2.81 -1.23
CA ALA A 67 17.02 1.36 -1.20
C ALA A 67 16.51 0.76 0.12
N ARG A 68 16.86 1.36 1.26
CA ARG A 68 16.43 0.88 2.59
C ARG A 68 14.91 0.97 2.80
N ASN A 69 14.27 1.99 2.22
CA ASN A 69 12.86 2.27 2.47
C ASN A 69 11.92 1.71 1.39
N ALA A 70 12.45 1.29 0.24
CA ALA A 70 11.67 0.91 -0.94
C ALA A 70 10.61 -0.17 -0.65
N ALA A 71 11.00 -1.29 -0.04
CA ALA A 71 10.08 -2.40 0.24
C ALA A 71 8.95 -1.98 1.20
N GLY A 72 9.28 -1.27 2.28
CA GLY A 72 8.29 -0.80 3.24
C GLY A 72 7.37 0.28 2.68
N PHE A 73 7.91 1.15 1.82
CA PHE A 73 7.12 2.14 1.08
C PHE A 73 6.12 1.45 0.16
N GLU A 74 6.57 0.47 -0.63
CA GLU A 74 5.75 -0.23 -1.60
C GLU A 74 4.56 -0.94 -0.95
N VAL A 75 4.80 -1.73 0.10
CA VAL A 75 3.73 -2.45 0.83
C VAL A 75 2.71 -1.48 1.40
N ARG A 76 3.16 -0.37 2.00
CA ARG A 76 2.26 0.63 2.60
C ARG A 76 1.41 1.34 1.58
N PHE A 77 1.99 1.74 0.45
CA PHE A 77 1.24 2.48 -0.54
C PHE A 77 0.35 1.59 -1.41
N ARG A 78 0.71 0.33 -1.66
CA ARG A 78 -0.22 -0.66 -2.20
C ARG A 78 -1.44 -0.83 -1.30
N ALA A 79 -1.22 -0.90 0.01
CA ALA A 79 -2.31 -1.01 0.97
C ALA A 79 -3.25 0.22 0.96
N LEU A 80 -2.68 1.43 0.87
CA LEU A 80 -3.47 2.66 0.77
C LEU A 80 -4.28 2.73 -0.53
N VAL A 81 -3.70 2.34 -1.67
CA VAL A 81 -4.42 2.27 -2.94
C VAL A 81 -5.56 1.25 -2.87
N ALA A 82 -5.31 0.07 -2.29
CA ALA A 82 -6.32 -0.97 -2.11
C ALA A 82 -7.50 -0.50 -1.26
N LEU A 83 -7.22 0.16 -0.13
CA LEU A 83 -8.23 0.75 0.73
C LEU A 83 -9.02 1.87 0.05
N GLY A 84 -8.31 2.79 -0.59
CA GLY A 84 -8.89 4.01 -1.13
C GLY A 84 -9.69 3.81 -2.42
N THR A 85 -9.35 2.79 -3.21
CA THR A 85 -10.01 2.52 -4.50
C THR A 85 -10.88 1.26 -4.47
N GLY A 86 -10.75 0.42 -3.43
CA GLY A 86 -11.34 -0.90 -3.36
C GLY A 86 -10.71 -1.92 -4.33
N ARG A 87 -9.57 -1.61 -4.95
CA ARG A 87 -8.86 -2.47 -5.90
C ARG A 87 -7.35 -2.46 -5.64
N PRO A 88 -6.66 -3.61 -5.75
CA PRO A 88 -5.21 -3.65 -5.58
C PRO A 88 -4.52 -2.78 -6.65
N ALA A 89 -3.36 -2.22 -6.32
CA ALA A 89 -2.52 -1.56 -7.31
C ALA A 89 -2.00 -2.60 -8.32
N GLU A 90 -2.19 -2.36 -9.61
CA GLU A 90 -1.76 -3.29 -10.67
C GLU A 90 -0.43 -2.84 -11.28
N ARG A 91 -0.10 -1.55 -11.17
CA ARG A 91 1.13 -0.95 -11.65
C ARG A 91 1.68 0.05 -10.64
N PHE A 92 2.99 0.31 -10.71
CA PHE A 92 3.62 1.27 -9.80
C PHE A 92 3.06 2.70 -10.00
N GLU A 93 2.62 3.03 -11.21
CA GLU A 93 1.97 4.30 -11.53
C GLU A 93 0.71 4.54 -10.69
N ASP A 94 -0.01 3.49 -10.29
CA ASP A 94 -1.21 3.63 -9.47
C ASP A 94 -0.85 4.18 -8.07
N ILE A 95 0.31 3.81 -7.53
CA ILE A 95 0.86 4.40 -6.30
C ILE A 95 1.29 5.86 -6.52
N ALA A 96 2.00 6.13 -7.62
CA ALA A 96 2.49 7.47 -7.91
C ALA A 96 1.32 8.47 -8.11
N ASP A 97 0.29 8.05 -8.85
CA ASP A 97 -0.92 8.83 -9.06
C ASP A 97 -1.69 9.03 -7.74
N TRP A 98 -1.75 8.01 -6.88
CA TRP A 98 -2.37 8.12 -5.55
C TRP A 98 -1.69 9.18 -4.69
N ILE A 99 -0.35 9.17 -4.62
CA ILE A 99 0.45 10.15 -3.87
C ILE A 99 0.28 11.54 -4.44
N SER A 100 0.39 11.69 -5.76
CA SER A 100 0.18 12.97 -6.44
C SER A 100 -1.18 13.58 -6.08
N THR A 101 -2.23 12.75 -6.07
CA THR A 101 -3.60 13.21 -5.83
C THR A 101 -3.86 13.52 -4.35
N HIS A 102 -3.46 12.63 -3.44
CA HIS A 102 -3.92 12.68 -2.04
C HIS A 102 -2.86 13.19 -1.05
N VAL A 103 -1.58 13.15 -1.41
CA VAL A 103 -0.48 13.57 -0.53
C VAL A 103 0.10 14.91 -1.00
N ASP A 104 0.35 15.04 -2.30
CA ASP A 104 0.95 16.26 -2.87
C ASP A 104 -0.10 17.34 -3.16
N GLY A 105 -1.39 17.00 -3.09
CA GLY A 105 -2.50 17.93 -3.36
C GLY A 105 -2.67 18.26 -4.85
N GLY A 106 -2.14 17.42 -5.75
CA GLY A 106 -2.33 17.54 -7.18
C GLY A 106 -3.78 17.31 -7.56
N SER A 107 -4.45 18.34 -8.07
CA SER A 107 -5.76 18.20 -8.71
C SER A 107 -5.54 17.62 -10.11
N ARG A 108 -6.10 16.43 -10.39
CA ARG A 108 -6.40 16.02 -11.76
C ARG A 108 -7.79 16.49 -12.14
#